data_AF-A0A0D0N3Q5-F1
#
_entry.id   AF-A0A0D0N3Q5-F1
#
_cell.length_a   1.000
_cell.length_b   1.000
_cell.length_c   1.000
_cell.angle_alpha   90.00
_cell.angle_beta   90.00
_cell.angle_gamma   90.00
#
_symmetry.space_group_name_H-M   'P 1'
#
loop_
_entity.id
_entity.type
_entity.pdbx_description
1 polymer ?
#
loop_
_entity_poly.entity_id
_entity_poly.type
_entity_poly.pdbx_seq_one_letter_code
_entity_poly.pdbx_strand_id
1 'polypeptide(L)'
;MTIPNWLANRVLADAAIATASARQTAAEIHRQGRDHYDDPTWRAAVALAHRATDKAEEIGISPQAVLDASKARSSDQGDEI
;
A
#
# COMPACT_ATOMS: atom_id res chain seq x y z
N MET A 1 -18.03 -16.57 -10.15
CA MET A 1 -18.75 -15.34 -9.76
C MET A 1 -17.95 -14.17 -10.30
N THR A 2 -18.55 -13.27 -11.09
CA THR A 2 -17.84 -12.13 -11.67
C THR A 2 -17.85 -10.98 -10.67
N ILE A 3 -16.67 -10.52 -10.25
CA ILE A 3 -16.52 -9.34 -9.39
C ILE A 3 -16.86 -8.09 -10.21
N PRO A 4 -17.74 -7.19 -9.73
CA PRO A 4 -17.98 -5.92 -10.40
C PRO A 4 -16.71 -5.09 -10.50
N ASN A 5 -16.48 -4.45 -11.66
CA ASN A 5 -15.26 -3.67 -11.91
C ASN A 5 -15.05 -2.55 -10.87
N TRP A 6 -16.12 -1.90 -10.41
CA TRP A 6 -16.03 -0.86 -9.38
C TRP A 6 -15.49 -1.40 -8.04
N LEU A 7 -15.84 -2.65 -7.68
CA LEU A 7 -15.37 -3.28 -6.46
C LEU A 7 -13.90 -3.68 -6.59
N ALA A 8 -13.52 -4.28 -7.72
CA ALA A 8 -12.12 -4.61 -8.01
C ALA A 8 -11.23 -3.36 -7.96
N ASN A 9 -11.65 -2.26 -8.60
CA ASN A 9 -10.92 -0.99 -8.57
C ASN A 9 -10.81 -0.41 -7.17
N ARG A 10 -11.89 -0.51 -6.36
CA ARG A 10 -11.88 -0.01 -4.98
C ARG A 10 -10.90 -0.80 -4.11
N VAL A 11 -10.92 -2.13 -4.20
CA VAL A 11 -10.02 -3.00 -3.45
C VAL A 11 -8.57 -2.80 -3.87
N LEU A 12 -8.30 -2.67 -5.18
CA LEU A 12 -6.96 -2.32 -5.68
C LEU A 12 -6.48 -0.99 -5.11
N ALA A 13 -7.33 0.05 -5.14
CA ALA A 13 -6.98 1.37 -4.63
C ALA A 13 -6.70 1.35 -3.13
N ASP A 14 -7.53 0.68 -2.33
CA ASP A 14 -7.34 0.58 -0.88
C ASP A 14 -6.05 -0.17 -0.51
N ALA A 15 -5.75 -1.27 -1.21
CA ALA A 15 -4.50 -2.02 -1.02
C ALA A 15 -3.27 -1.23 -1.47
N ALA A 16 -3.36 -0.50 -2.59
CA ALA A 16 -2.30 0.36 -3.08
C ALA A 16 -2.02 1.53 -2.12
N ILE A 17 -3.07 2.14 -1.54
CA ILE A 17 -2.93 3.20 -0.53
C ILE A 17 -2.24 2.67 0.71
N ALA A 18 -2.69 1.54 1.26
CA ALA A 18 -2.07 0.95 2.46
C ALA A 18 -0.58 0.62 2.23
N THR A 19 -0.25 0.06 1.06
CA THR A 19 1.13 -0.25 0.66
C THR A 19 1.97 1.02 0.50
N ALA A 20 1.41 2.09 -0.07
CA ALA A 20 2.09 3.38 -0.19
C ALA A 20 2.33 4.03 1.16
N SER A 21 1.34 4.01 2.06
CA SER A 21 1.48 4.56 3.41
C SER A 21 2.56 3.84 4.20
N ALA A 22 2.65 2.50 4.14
CA ALA A 22 3.72 1.76 4.82
C ALA A 22 5.12 2.18 4.36
N ARG A 23 5.32 2.40 3.05
CA ARG A 23 6.57 2.91 2.48
C ARG A 23 6.86 4.34 2.90
N GLN A 24 5.85 5.21 2.89
CA GLN A 24 5.98 6.59 3.35
C GLN A 24 6.35 6.66 4.84
N THR A 25 5.74 5.83 5.68
CA THR A 25 6.09 5.72 7.11
C THR A 25 7.53 5.27 7.29
N ALA A 26 8.00 4.26 6.54
CA ALA A 26 9.41 3.85 6.57
C ALA A 26 10.34 5.00 6.17
N ALA A 27 10.02 5.73 5.11
CA ALA A 27 10.80 6.86 4.63
C ALA A 27 10.85 8.02 5.64
N GLU A 28 9.73 8.32 6.31
CA GLU A 28 9.66 9.33 7.37
C GLU A 28 10.51 8.94 8.58
N ILE A 29 10.41 7.69 9.04
CA ILE A 29 11.24 7.20 10.16
C ILE A 29 12.72 7.23 9.78
N HIS A 30 13.07 6.86 8.55
CA HIS A 30 14.44 6.94 8.05
C HIS A 30 14.95 8.40 8.00
N ARG A 31 14.11 9.36 7.58
CA ARG A 31 14.45 10.80 7.61
C ARG A 31 14.72 11.32 9.02
N GLN A 32 14.17 10.68 10.05
CA GLN A 32 14.44 10.98 11.46
C GLN A 32 15.72 10.29 11.97
N GLY A 33 16.46 9.57 11.12
CA GLY A 33 17.66 8.82 11.52
C GLY A 33 17.37 7.57 12.35
N ARG A 34 16.13 7.08 12.32
CA ARG A 34 15.67 5.92 13.09
C ARG A 34 15.53 4.69 12.20
N ASP A 35 15.64 3.51 12.82
CA ASP A 35 15.29 2.25 12.17
C ASP A 35 13.77 2.04 12.25
N HIS A 36 13.15 1.76 11.11
CA HIS A 36 11.71 1.51 11.01
C HIS A 36 11.33 0.08 11.40
N TYR A 37 12.26 -0.89 11.37
CA TYR A 37 11.95 -2.28 11.66
C TYR A 37 11.41 -2.50 13.08
N ASP A 38 11.80 -1.64 14.03
CA ASP A 38 11.31 -1.64 15.42
C ASP A 38 10.22 -0.60 15.71
N ASP A 39 9.83 0.21 14.73
CA ASP A 39 8.82 1.23 14.93
C ASP A 39 7.40 0.61 14.92
N PRO A 40 6.61 0.76 16.00
CA PRO A 40 5.27 0.17 16.08
C PRO A 40 4.30 0.77 15.04
N THR A 41 4.52 2.01 14.62
CA THR A 41 3.72 2.69 13.59
C THR A 41 3.97 2.07 12.22
N TRP A 42 5.25 1.84 11.89
CA TRP A 42 5.59 1.15 10.65
C TRP A 42 5.05 -0.29 10.63
N ARG A 43 5.20 -1.03 11.73
CA ARG A 43 4.65 -2.40 11.85
C ARG A 43 3.13 -2.44 11.67
N ALA A 44 2.41 -1.47 12.23
CA ALA A 44 0.96 -1.35 12.05
C ALA A 44 0.58 -1.05 10.59
N ALA A 45 1.33 -0.16 9.92
CA ALA A 45 1.11 0.16 8.51
C ALA A 45 1.38 -1.05 7.59
N VAL A 46 2.44 -1.81 7.84
CA VAL A 46 2.74 -3.06 7.11
C VAL A 46 1.64 -4.10 7.33
N ALA A 47 1.18 -4.29 8.57
CA ALA A 47 0.09 -5.22 8.87
C ALA A 47 -1.20 -4.85 8.13
N LEU A 48 -1.51 -3.56 8.01
CA LEU A 48 -2.65 -3.08 7.23
C LEU A 48 -2.45 -3.34 5.72
N ALA A 49 -1.24 -3.07 5.19
CA ALA A 49 -0.91 -3.33 3.80
C ALA A 49 -1.04 -4.81 3.42
N HIS A 50 -0.54 -5.72 4.28
CA HIS A 50 -0.72 -7.16 4.09
C HIS A 50 -2.20 -7.54 4.06
N ARG A 51 -2.98 -7.16 5.07
CA ARG A 51 -4.43 -7.47 5.11
C ARG A 51 -5.20 -6.93 3.91
N ALA A 52 -4.84 -5.75 3.41
CA ALA A 52 -5.49 -5.18 2.23
C ALA A 52 -5.08 -5.91 0.95
N THR A 53 -3.83 -6.36 0.87
CA THR A 53 -3.33 -7.19 -0.23
C THR A 53 -3.96 -8.57 -0.24
N ASP A 54 -4.08 -9.23 0.93
CA ASP A 54 -4.75 -10.52 1.07
C ASP A 54 -6.21 -10.46 0.55
N LYS A 55 -6.94 -9.39 0.91
CA LYS A 55 -8.30 -9.14 0.39
C LYS A 55 -8.34 -8.91 -1.11
N ALA A 56 -7.30 -8.30 -1.69
CA ALA A 56 -7.19 -8.12 -3.13
C ALA A 56 -6.95 -9.48 -3.82
N GLU A 57 -6.12 -10.33 -3.23
CA GLU A 57 -5.87 -11.69 -3.71
C GLU A 57 -7.13 -12.56 -3.67
N GLU A 58 -7.95 -12.46 -2.62
CA GLU A 58 -9.24 -13.16 -2.51
C GLU A 58 -10.17 -12.91 -3.70
N ILE A 59 -10.04 -11.76 -4.38
CA ILE A 59 -10.84 -11.40 -5.55
C ILE A 59 -10.06 -11.46 -6.87
N GLY A 60 -8.86 -12.03 -6.87
CA GLY A 60 -8.06 -12.28 -8.07
C GLY A 60 -7.10 -11.17 -8.48
N ILE A 61 -6.85 -10.18 -7.62
CA ILE A 61 -5.85 -9.14 -7.85
C ILE A 61 -4.51 -9.61 -7.27
N SER A 62 -3.46 -9.66 -8.08
CA SER A 62 -2.15 -10.14 -7.60
C SER A 62 -1.46 -9.10 -6.69
N PRO A 63 -0.60 -9.55 -5.75
CA PRO A 63 0.22 -8.63 -4.94
C PRO A 63 1.10 -7.71 -5.80
N GLN A 64 1.54 -8.20 -6.96
CA GLN A 64 2.31 -7.42 -7.92
C GLN A 64 1.47 -6.24 -8.48
N ALA A 65 0.21 -6.47 -8.83
CA ALA A 65 -0.68 -5.41 -9.29
C ALA A 65 -0.92 -4.34 -8.22
N VAL A 66 -1.06 -4.75 -6.95
CA VAL A 66 -1.14 -3.83 -5.80
C VAL A 66 0.15 -3.02 -5.66
N LEU A 67 1.30 -3.67 -5.75
CA LEU A 67 2.61 -3.01 -5.66
C LEU A 67 2.78 -1.98 -6.78
N ASP A 68 2.44 -2.33 -8.03
CA ASP A 68 2.56 -1.45 -9.19
C ASP A 68 1.61 -0.25 -9.09
N ALA A 69 0.36 -0.46 -8.69
CA ALA A 69 -0.59 0.61 -8.42
C ALA A 69 -0.11 1.54 -7.29
N SER A 70 0.49 0.99 -6.24
CA SER A 70 1.04 1.78 -5.14
C SER A 70 2.21 2.67 -5.60
N LYS A 71 3.05 2.19 -6.52
CA LYS A 71 4.19 2.94 -7.07
C LYS A 71 3.71 4.07 -7.98
N ALA A 72 2.76 3.79 -8.86
CA ALA A 72 2.15 4.81 -9.73
C ALA A 72 1.60 6.00 -8.92
N ARG A 73 0.97 5.71 -7.77
CA ARG A 73 0.48 6.74 -6.84
C ARG A 73 1.61 7.56 -6.19
N SER A 74 2.75 6.94 -5.92
CA SER A 74 3.91 7.65 -5.36
C SER A 74 4.58 8.57 -6.37
N SER A 75 4.52 8.24 -7.67
CA SER A 75 4.98 9.11 -8.74
C SER A 75 4.07 10.32 -8.93
N ASP A 76 2.75 10.14 -8.85
CA ASP A 76 1.76 11.23 -8.99
C ASP A 76 1.83 12.25 -7.83
N GLN A 77 2.17 11.80 -6.63
CA GLN A 77 2.35 12.67 -5.45
C GLN A 77 3.71 13.43 -5.45
N GLY A 78 4.60 13.14 -6.41
CA GLY A 78 5.96 13.70 -6.49
C GLY A 78 6.09 15.01 -7.27
N ASP A 79 5.02 15.47 -7.92
CA ASP A 79 4.98 16.70 -8.73
C ASP A 79 4.43 17.93 -7.96
N GLU A 80 4.13 17.81 -6.66
CA GLU A 80 3.57 18.90 -5.82
C GLU A 80 4.57 19.54 -4.83
N ILE A 81 5.87 19.64 -5.16
CA ILE A 81 6.85 20.38 -4.34
C ILE A 81 7.78 21.27 -5.15
#